data_AF-A0A0K1NLY6-F1
#
_entry.id   AF-A0A0K1NLY6-F1
#
_cell.length_a   1.000
_cell.length_b   1.000
_cell.length_c   1.000
_cell.angle_alpha   90.00
_cell.angle_beta   90.00
_cell.angle_gamma   90.00
#
_symmetry.space_group_name_H-M   'P 1'
#
loop_
_entity.id
_entity.type
_entity.pdbx_description
1 polymer ?
#
loop_
_entity_poly.entity_id
_entity_poly.type
_entity_poly.pdbx_seq_one_letter_code
_entity_poly.pdbx_strand_id
1 'polypeptide(L)'
;MRTVKYFIVLLLLLLTNMTWAQDAASIDAWEVKPTESVEPDAMPAQAAPQKILAETEEMSMAPLPVSTTHVAQVAESRNQVVLLVGDSMADGLGTRFNDYAVKNGFEFHSIVWYGSTTRDWAIAADLQYQIEKVRPTYIIISLGTNDLGYKDYSRRETAIQTILSRVGNIPYVWVGPLPWQKVKDRTIVNVIRDCTGEGRFFDSSSVIASRADGIHPTRQGAALWVDKIVEWMGEPELNANPIEMDKPDFSTRFTHDEKHGMGYHGRR
;
A
#
# COMPACT_ATOMS: atom_id res chain seq x y z
N MET A 1 -35.27 -8.86 47.92
CA MET A 1 -34.39 -7.84 48.51
C MET A 1 -33.06 -7.89 47.75
N ARG A 2 -32.72 -6.85 46.97
CA ARG A 2 -31.68 -5.85 47.31
C ARG A 2 -30.35 -6.48 47.74
N THR A 3 -29.44 -6.75 46.80
CA THR A 3 -28.31 -5.87 46.37
C THR A 3 -27.21 -5.67 47.41
N VAL A 4 -26.02 -6.20 47.12
CA VAL A 4 -24.72 -5.63 47.54
C VAL A 4 -23.83 -5.56 46.31
N LYS A 5 -23.08 -4.45 46.17
CA LYS A 5 -22.23 -4.11 45.02
C LYS A 5 -20.83 -3.75 45.53
N TYR A 6 -19.81 -4.12 44.75
CA TYR A 6 -18.43 -3.59 44.67
C TYR A 6 -17.76 -3.01 45.93
N PHE A 7 -16.61 -3.58 46.30
CA PHE A 7 -15.43 -2.82 46.73
C PHE A 7 -14.14 -3.59 46.40
N ILE A 8 -13.03 -2.85 46.31
CA ILE A 8 -11.63 -3.23 45.98
C ILE A 8 -11.23 -2.90 44.54
N VAL A 9 -10.77 -1.65 44.39
CA VAL A 9 -9.85 -1.18 43.35
C VAL A 9 -8.66 -0.56 44.10
N LEU A 10 -7.47 -0.62 43.51
CA LEU A 10 -6.26 0.14 43.90
C LEU A 10 -5.46 -0.34 45.14
N LEU A 11 -4.47 -1.21 44.90
CA LEU A 11 -3.14 -1.09 45.56
C LEU A 11 -2.07 -1.90 44.80
N LEU A 12 -1.11 -1.21 44.16
CA LEU A 12 0.29 -1.61 43.87
C LEU A 12 0.93 -0.69 42.82
N LEU A 13 0.97 0.60 43.13
CA LEU A 13 1.96 1.55 42.60
C LEU A 13 2.76 2.01 43.81
N LEU A 14 4.03 1.58 43.91
CA LEU A 14 5.15 2.15 44.69
C LEU A 14 6.24 1.10 44.91
N LEU A 15 7.20 1.02 43.98
CA LEU A 15 8.56 0.53 44.25
C LEU A 15 9.57 1.39 43.48
N THR A 16 9.69 2.64 43.90
CA THR A 16 10.91 3.43 43.66
C THR A 16 11.93 3.06 44.73
N ASN A 17 13.12 2.62 44.32
CA ASN A 17 14.30 2.72 45.17
C ASN A 17 15.43 3.37 44.37
N MET A 18 16.19 4.20 45.07
CA MET A 18 17.03 5.25 44.50
C MET A 18 18.48 5.01 44.94
N THR A 19 19.41 5.03 44.00
CA THR A 19 20.85 5.08 44.30
C THR A 19 21.51 6.21 43.53
N TRP A 20 21.81 7.28 44.26
CA TRP A 20 22.90 8.22 44.00
C TRP A 20 24.23 7.44 44.16
N ALA A 21 25.38 7.77 43.58
CA ALA A 21 25.76 8.65 42.47
C ALA A 21 27.09 8.04 41.92
N GLN A 22 28.08 8.68 41.28
CA GLN A 22 28.37 10.06 40.91
C GLN A 22 29.45 10.05 39.81
N ASP A 23 29.52 11.05 38.93
CA ASP A 23 30.80 11.56 38.41
C ASP A 23 30.64 12.90 37.70
N ALA A 24 31.62 13.79 37.89
CA ALA A 24 31.60 15.17 37.38
C ALA A 24 32.98 15.58 36.83
N ALA A 25 33.09 15.59 35.49
CA ALA A 25 34.16 16.18 34.68
C ALA A 25 33.74 15.99 33.20
N SER A 26 33.89 16.94 32.26
CA SER A 26 34.26 18.35 32.35
C SER A 26 33.46 19.13 31.29
N ILE A 27 33.27 20.44 31.52
CA ILE A 27 32.55 21.32 30.59
C ILE A 27 33.58 22.01 29.70
N ASP A 28 33.85 21.49 28.50
CA ASP A 28 34.58 22.23 27.48
C ASP A 28 33.58 23.03 26.62
N ALA A 29 33.60 24.35 26.83
CA ALA A 29 32.85 25.30 26.02
C ALA A 29 33.52 25.43 24.65
N TRP A 30 32.81 25.01 23.59
CA TRP A 30 33.21 25.38 22.23
C TRP A 30 32.65 26.77 21.91
N GLU A 31 33.55 27.70 21.57
CA GLU A 31 33.18 29.08 21.25
C GLU A 31 32.28 29.13 20.00
N VAL A 32 31.12 29.77 20.13
CA VAL A 32 30.29 30.13 18.99
C VAL A 32 30.91 31.36 18.33
N LYS A 33 31.66 31.14 17.24
CA LYS A 33 32.16 32.22 16.39
C LYS A 33 31.00 32.87 15.63
N PRO A 34 30.89 34.22 15.55
CA PRO A 34 29.82 34.87 14.81
C PRO A 34 29.90 34.53 13.31
N THR A 35 28.78 34.13 12.72
CA THR A 35 28.67 33.99 11.26
C THR A 35 28.63 35.36 10.60
N GLU A 36 29.64 35.64 9.79
CA GLU A 36 29.75 36.83 8.95
C GLU A 36 28.62 36.88 7.91
N SER A 37 28.02 38.05 7.70
CA SER A 37 26.89 38.26 6.80
C SER A 37 27.36 38.29 5.35
N VAL A 38 27.02 37.26 4.56
CA VAL A 38 27.26 37.23 3.12
C VAL A 38 26.08 37.89 2.41
N GLU A 39 26.33 39.05 1.77
CA GLU A 39 25.38 39.70 0.86
C GLU A 39 25.20 38.85 -0.41
N PRO A 40 24.01 38.86 -1.05
CA PRO A 40 23.79 38.12 -2.29
C PRO A 40 24.46 38.81 -3.49
N ASP A 41 25.28 38.06 -4.23
CA ASP A 41 25.97 38.53 -5.43
C ASP A 41 25.02 39.13 -6.48
N ALA A 42 25.40 40.30 -7.01
CA ALA A 42 24.67 40.98 -8.07
C ALA A 42 24.99 40.38 -9.45
N MET A 43 23.96 40.13 -10.26
CA MET A 43 24.12 39.68 -11.65
C MET A 43 24.69 40.79 -12.55
N PRO A 44 25.63 40.48 -13.46
CA PRO A 44 26.07 41.44 -14.48
C PRO A 44 24.98 41.62 -15.55
N ALA A 45 24.76 42.88 -15.95
CA ALA A 45 23.79 43.22 -16.98
C ALA A 45 24.26 42.84 -18.39
N GLN A 46 23.34 42.33 -19.22
CA GLN A 46 23.50 42.27 -20.68
C GLN A 46 22.31 42.91 -21.39
N ALA A 47 22.60 43.55 -22.53
CA ALA A 47 21.71 44.46 -23.21
C ALA A 47 20.58 43.76 -24.00
N ALA A 48 19.47 44.48 -24.18
CA ALA A 48 18.33 44.03 -24.97
C ALA A 48 18.60 44.04 -26.49
N PRO A 49 18.05 43.06 -27.22
CA PRO A 49 17.62 43.24 -28.61
C PRO A 49 16.10 43.39 -28.75
N GLN A 50 15.67 43.89 -29.90
CA GLN A 50 14.32 44.40 -30.16
C GLN A 50 13.20 43.35 -30.23
N LYS A 51 12.00 43.82 -29.88
CA LYS A 51 10.69 43.23 -30.16
C LYS A 51 10.49 42.94 -31.65
N ILE A 52 10.25 41.67 -32.01
CA ILE A 52 9.60 41.26 -33.26
C ILE A 52 8.34 40.48 -32.88
N LEU A 53 7.24 40.78 -33.58
CA LEU A 53 5.94 40.10 -33.44
C LEU A 53 5.91 38.87 -34.36
N ALA A 54 5.49 37.72 -33.84
CA ALA A 54 5.11 36.53 -34.61
C ALA A 54 4.11 35.69 -33.83
N GLU A 55 3.29 34.92 -34.54
CA GLU A 55 1.97 34.42 -34.13
C GLU A 55 1.85 33.56 -32.87
N THR A 56 0.68 33.66 -32.25
CA THR A 56 0.14 32.69 -31.29
C THR A 56 -0.28 31.42 -32.04
N GLU A 57 0.55 30.38 -32.01
CA GLU A 57 0.07 29.01 -32.27
C GLU A 57 -0.24 28.32 -30.92
N GLU A 58 -1.52 28.04 -30.68
CA GLU A 58 -1.94 27.13 -29.61
C GLU A 58 -1.48 25.70 -29.95
N MET A 59 -0.27 25.34 -29.54
CA MET A 59 0.18 23.95 -29.55
C MET A 59 -0.63 23.14 -28.51
N SER A 60 -1.75 22.59 -28.99
CA SER A 60 -2.51 21.55 -28.30
C SER A 60 -1.57 20.41 -27.90
N MET A 61 -1.37 20.24 -26.58
CA MET A 61 -0.69 19.08 -26.02
C MET A 61 -1.58 17.85 -26.17
N ALA A 62 -1.47 17.16 -27.29
CA ALA A 62 -1.96 15.79 -27.41
C ALA A 62 -1.26 14.92 -26.35
N PRO A 63 -1.99 14.09 -25.57
CA PRO A 63 -1.37 13.14 -24.68
C PRO A 63 -0.46 12.17 -25.45
N LEU A 64 0.74 11.92 -24.93
CA LEU A 64 1.59 10.85 -25.48
C LEU A 64 0.82 9.51 -25.38
N PRO A 65 0.80 8.68 -26.44
CA PRO A 65 0.08 7.42 -26.40
C PRO A 65 0.75 6.48 -25.40
N VAL A 66 0.09 6.28 -24.25
CA VAL A 66 0.36 5.14 -23.37
C VAL A 66 0.19 3.89 -24.23
N SER A 67 1.22 3.04 -24.31
CA SER A 67 1.34 2.02 -25.36
C SER A 67 0.17 1.02 -25.33
N THR A 68 -0.82 1.27 -26.18
CA THR A 68 -2.11 0.54 -26.24
C THR A 68 -1.90 -0.96 -26.48
N THR A 69 -0.82 -1.31 -27.16
CA THR A 69 -0.38 -2.68 -27.42
C THR A 69 -0.12 -3.49 -26.14
N HIS A 70 0.43 -2.88 -25.08
CA HIS A 70 0.72 -3.59 -23.84
C HIS A 70 -0.55 -3.86 -23.03
N VAL A 71 -1.45 -2.88 -22.97
CA VAL A 71 -2.76 -3.01 -22.29
C VAL A 71 -3.59 -4.12 -22.94
N ALA A 72 -3.65 -4.16 -24.27
CA ALA A 72 -4.33 -5.23 -25.00
C ALA A 72 -3.73 -6.62 -24.75
N GLN A 73 -2.39 -6.75 -24.70
CA GLN A 73 -1.73 -8.05 -24.47
C GLN A 73 -1.97 -8.63 -23.08
N VAL A 74 -2.16 -7.80 -22.05
CA VAL A 74 -2.50 -8.28 -20.70
C VAL A 74 -3.94 -8.79 -20.66
N ALA A 75 -4.87 -8.04 -21.26
CA ALA A 75 -6.30 -8.39 -21.30
C ALA A 75 -6.59 -9.67 -22.11
N GLU A 76 -5.88 -9.90 -23.23
CA GLU A 76 -6.08 -11.08 -24.07
C GLU A 76 -5.30 -12.33 -23.61
N SER A 77 -4.35 -12.18 -22.69
CA SER A 77 -3.53 -13.28 -22.19
C SER A 77 -4.30 -14.19 -21.24
N ARG A 78 -4.72 -15.37 -21.73
CA ARG A 78 -5.40 -16.41 -20.94
C ARG A 78 -4.49 -17.23 -20.01
N ASN A 79 -3.17 -17.04 -20.07
CA ASN A 79 -2.19 -17.78 -19.27
C ASN A 79 -1.54 -16.86 -18.21
N GLN A 80 -2.32 -16.43 -17.23
CA GLN A 80 -1.83 -15.55 -16.17
C GLN A 80 -1.19 -16.34 -15.02
N VAL A 81 -0.09 -15.82 -14.50
CA VAL A 81 0.50 -16.19 -13.20
C VAL A 81 0.29 -15.01 -12.26
N VAL A 82 -0.72 -15.12 -11.40
CA VAL A 82 -1.20 -14.03 -10.53
C VAL A 82 -0.60 -14.18 -9.14
N LEU A 83 0.10 -13.15 -8.66
CA LEU A 83 0.66 -13.09 -7.31
C LEU A 83 -0.12 -12.11 -6.43
N LEU A 84 -0.78 -12.60 -5.39
CA LEU A 84 -1.39 -11.79 -4.33
C LEU A 84 -0.42 -11.62 -3.15
N VAL A 85 0.03 -10.39 -2.91
CA VAL A 85 0.80 -10.02 -1.70
C VAL A 85 -0.03 -9.11 -0.79
N GLY A 86 0.11 -9.25 0.53
CA GLY A 86 -0.54 -8.28 1.42
C GLY A 86 -0.49 -8.55 2.91
N ASP A 87 -1.23 -7.70 3.63
CA ASP A 87 -1.43 -7.78 5.07
C ASP A 87 -2.48 -8.85 5.46
N SER A 88 -3.03 -8.79 6.68
CA SER A 88 -4.04 -9.75 7.13
C SER A 88 -5.32 -9.77 6.29
N MET A 89 -5.59 -8.74 5.48
CA MET A 89 -6.70 -8.73 4.53
C MET A 89 -6.48 -9.73 3.38
N ALA A 90 -5.25 -9.92 2.91
CA ALA A 90 -4.92 -10.84 1.83
C ALA A 90 -5.30 -12.30 2.13
N ASP A 91 -5.29 -12.70 3.41
CA ASP A 91 -5.75 -14.01 3.88
C ASP A 91 -7.23 -14.27 3.50
N GLY A 92 -8.10 -13.29 3.79
CA GLY A 92 -9.51 -13.38 3.42
C GLY A 92 -9.72 -13.37 1.91
N LEU A 93 -8.97 -12.53 1.19
CA LEU A 93 -9.09 -12.35 -0.26
C LEU A 93 -8.62 -13.59 -1.04
N GLY A 94 -7.50 -14.21 -0.64
CA GLY A 94 -6.84 -15.26 -1.40
C GLY A 94 -7.72 -16.47 -1.72
N THR A 95 -8.61 -16.86 -0.79
CA THR A 95 -9.56 -17.95 -1.04
C THR A 95 -10.47 -17.67 -2.24
N ARG A 96 -11.02 -16.45 -2.36
CA ARG A 96 -11.94 -16.12 -3.46
C ARG A 96 -11.20 -15.80 -4.75
N PHE A 97 -10.02 -15.17 -4.68
CA PHE A 97 -9.18 -14.99 -5.87
C PHE A 97 -8.74 -16.34 -6.46
N ASN A 98 -8.45 -17.35 -5.62
CA ASN A 98 -8.16 -18.70 -6.11
C ASN A 98 -9.36 -19.35 -6.82
N ASP A 99 -10.60 -19.12 -6.35
CA ASP A 99 -11.80 -19.57 -7.08
C ASP A 99 -11.86 -18.98 -8.49
N TYR A 100 -11.56 -17.68 -8.62
CA TYR A 100 -11.51 -16.98 -9.90
C TYR A 100 -10.37 -17.49 -10.79
N ALA A 101 -9.16 -17.67 -10.24
CA ALA A 101 -8.02 -18.20 -10.96
C ALA A 101 -8.30 -19.60 -11.53
N VAL A 102 -8.83 -20.51 -10.70
CA VAL A 102 -9.20 -21.87 -11.14
C VAL A 102 -10.31 -21.85 -12.21
N LYS A 103 -11.29 -20.94 -12.12
CA LYS A 103 -12.33 -20.78 -13.14
C LYS A 103 -11.77 -20.33 -14.49
N ASN A 104 -10.74 -19.48 -14.48
CA ASN A 104 -10.17 -18.83 -15.66
C ASN A 104 -8.90 -19.52 -16.20
N GLY A 105 -8.42 -20.58 -15.53
CA GLY A 105 -7.21 -21.31 -15.93
C GLY A 105 -5.89 -20.63 -15.55
N PHE A 106 -5.91 -19.69 -14.60
CA PHE A 106 -4.73 -18.97 -14.13
C PHE A 106 -3.99 -19.75 -13.05
N GLU A 107 -2.67 -19.60 -13.00
CA GLU A 107 -1.86 -19.98 -11.85
C GLU A 107 -1.95 -18.87 -10.79
N PHE A 108 -2.13 -19.24 -9.51
CA PHE A 108 -2.36 -18.29 -8.43
C PHE A 108 -1.46 -18.60 -7.23
N HIS A 109 -0.67 -17.59 -6.85
CA HIS A 109 0.18 -17.61 -5.67
C HIS A 109 -0.27 -16.53 -4.69
N SER A 110 -0.16 -16.80 -3.39
CA SER A 110 -0.45 -15.81 -2.37
C SER A 110 0.47 -15.85 -1.16
N ILE A 111 0.91 -14.66 -0.74
CA ILE A 111 1.84 -14.41 0.35
C ILE A 111 1.21 -13.43 1.33
N VAL A 112 1.03 -13.86 2.58
CA VAL A 112 0.37 -13.06 3.64
C VAL A 112 1.38 -12.73 4.72
N TRP A 113 1.50 -11.46 5.08
CA TRP A 113 2.25 -11.02 6.26
C TRP A 113 1.31 -10.32 7.24
N TYR A 114 0.86 -11.06 8.26
CA TYR A 114 -0.07 -10.55 9.27
C TYR A 114 0.54 -9.35 10.01
N GLY A 115 -0.23 -8.25 10.09
CA GLY A 115 0.17 -7.02 10.77
C GLY A 115 1.16 -6.12 10.01
N SER A 116 1.63 -6.52 8.82
CA SER A 116 2.58 -5.71 8.04
C SER A 116 1.98 -4.40 7.55
N THR A 117 2.83 -3.38 7.44
CA THR A 117 2.56 -2.09 6.80
C THR A 117 3.26 -1.98 5.45
N THR A 118 2.95 -0.94 4.67
CA THR A 118 3.72 -0.61 3.45
C THR A 118 5.22 -0.50 3.71
N ARG A 119 5.63 -0.02 4.90
CA ARG A 119 7.05 0.13 5.26
C ARG A 119 7.77 -1.20 5.45
N ASP A 120 7.09 -2.22 5.96
CA ASP A 120 7.70 -3.53 6.21
C ASP A 120 8.01 -4.23 4.88
N TRP A 121 7.05 -4.22 3.95
CA TRP A 121 7.22 -4.71 2.58
C TRP A 121 8.27 -3.91 1.79
N ALA A 122 8.39 -2.60 2.01
CA ALA A 122 9.42 -1.77 1.37
C ALA A 122 10.83 -2.00 1.94
N ILE A 123 10.97 -2.34 3.22
CA ILE A 123 12.27 -2.59 3.86
C ILE A 123 12.76 -4.02 3.59
N ALA A 124 11.85 -4.99 3.58
CA ALA A 124 12.18 -6.40 3.40
C ALA A 124 12.42 -6.77 1.93
N ALA A 125 13.18 -7.85 1.71
CA ALA A 125 13.39 -8.43 0.38
C ALA A 125 12.22 -9.31 -0.11
N ASP A 126 11.18 -9.52 0.69
CA ASP A 126 10.07 -10.43 0.41
C ASP A 126 9.40 -10.23 -0.94
N LEU A 127 9.01 -8.99 -1.29
CA LEU A 127 8.36 -8.73 -2.57
C LEU A 127 9.27 -9.11 -3.75
N GLN A 128 10.55 -8.74 -3.67
CA GLN A 128 11.54 -9.04 -4.71
C GLN A 128 11.74 -10.55 -4.85
N TYR A 129 11.95 -11.25 -3.73
CA TYR A 129 12.11 -12.70 -3.67
C TYR A 129 10.89 -13.44 -4.27
N GLN A 130 9.67 -13.00 -3.97
CA GLN A 130 8.47 -13.65 -4.50
C GLN A 130 8.27 -13.35 -6.00
N ILE A 131 8.58 -12.13 -6.47
CA ILE A 131 8.60 -11.81 -7.90
C ILE A 131 9.61 -12.69 -8.65
N GLU A 132 10.83 -12.87 -8.12
CA GLU A 132 11.87 -13.71 -8.73
C GLU A 132 11.51 -15.20 -8.74
N LYS A 133 10.92 -15.70 -7.64
CA LYS A 133 10.51 -17.10 -7.46
C LYS A 133 9.31 -17.46 -8.33
N VAL A 134 8.27 -16.63 -8.34
CA VAL A 134 7.00 -16.88 -9.04
C VAL A 134 7.06 -16.45 -10.51
N ARG A 135 7.80 -15.39 -10.84
CA ARG A 135 7.80 -14.70 -12.14
C ARG A 135 6.37 -14.35 -12.60
N PRO A 136 5.59 -13.61 -11.79
CA PRO A 136 4.19 -13.33 -12.07
C PRO A 136 4.01 -12.46 -13.32
N THR A 137 2.93 -12.71 -14.06
CA THR A 137 2.46 -11.83 -15.15
C THR A 137 1.55 -10.73 -14.64
N TYR A 138 1.00 -10.88 -13.42
CA TYR A 138 0.10 -9.92 -12.80
C TYR A 138 0.25 -9.92 -11.27
N ILE A 139 0.22 -8.76 -10.62
CA ILE A 139 0.33 -8.64 -9.16
C ILE A 139 -0.90 -7.96 -8.55
N ILE A 140 -1.43 -8.54 -7.48
CA ILE A 140 -2.48 -7.93 -6.65
C ILE A 140 -1.84 -7.57 -5.31
N ILE A 141 -1.88 -6.28 -4.95
CA ILE A 141 -1.29 -5.76 -3.72
C ILE A 141 -2.42 -5.37 -2.76
N SER A 142 -2.56 -6.06 -1.63
CA SER A 142 -3.52 -5.72 -0.58
C SER A 142 -2.80 -5.19 0.66
N LEU A 143 -2.49 -3.89 0.64
CA LEU A 143 -1.73 -3.21 1.70
C LEU A 143 -2.35 -1.85 2.04
N GLY A 144 -2.05 -1.37 3.25
CA GLY A 144 -2.49 -0.08 3.77
C GLY A 144 -3.51 -0.17 4.91
N THR A 145 -3.97 -1.37 5.30
CA THR A 145 -4.90 -1.53 6.43
C THR A 145 -4.23 -1.12 7.73
N ASN A 146 -3.01 -1.62 7.98
CA ASN A 146 -2.27 -1.29 9.19
C ASN A 146 -1.72 0.15 9.14
N ASP A 147 -1.43 0.66 7.94
CA ASP A 147 -1.00 2.05 7.72
C ASP A 147 -2.07 3.09 8.11
N LEU A 148 -3.37 2.73 8.18
CA LEU A 148 -4.44 3.58 8.74
C LEU A 148 -4.13 4.08 10.17
N GLY A 149 -3.33 3.32 10.95
CA GLY A 149 -2.92 3.71 12.30
C GLY A 149 -1.87 4.81 12.38
N TYR A 150 -1.30 5.27 11.25
CA TYR A 150 -0.11 6.11 11.21
C TYR A 150 -0.31 7.41 10.42
N LYS A 151 0.51 8.42 10.70
CA LYS A 151 0.40 9.78 10.13
C LYS A 151 1.67 10.34 9.49
N ASP A 152 2.80 9.63 9.56
CA ASP A 152 4.05 9.99 8.87
C ASP A 152 3.96 9.64 7.36
N TYR A 153 3.05 10.31 6.65
CA TYR A 153 2.62 9.99 5.29
C TYR A 153 3.75 10.02 4.25
N SER A 154 4.68 10.97 4.34
CA SER A 154 5.88 11.00 3.47
C SER A 154 6.71 9.71 3.57
N ARG A 155 6.80 9.09 4.75
CA ARG A 155 7.49 7.80 4.92
C ARG A 155 6.70 6.61 4.36
N ARG A 156 5.40 6.77 4.08
CA ARG A 156 4.55 5.77 3.41
C ARG A 156 4.62 5.95 1.90
N GLU A 157 4.53 7.17 1.42
CA GLU A 157 4.83 7.54 0.03
C GLU A 157 6.19 6.95 -0.42
N THR A 158 7.28 7.19 0.31
CA THR A 158 8.60 6.58 0.00
C THR A 158 8.55 5.05 -0.02
N ALA A 159 7.81 4.42 0.90
CA ALA A 159 7.67 2.98 0.97
C ALA A 159 6.86 2.41 -0.20
N ILE A 160 5.76 3.06 -0.58
CA ILE A 160 4.92 2.71 -1.72
C ILE A 160 5.74 2.86 -3.01
N GLN A 161 6.45 3.98 -3.21
CA GLN A 161 7.35 4.15 -4.37
C GLN A 161 8.46 3.07 -4.42
N THR A 162 8.97 2.63 -3.27
CA THR A 162 9.93 1.50 -3.20
C THR A 162 9.29 0.17 -3.62
N ILE A 163 8.04 -0.09 -3.19
CA ILE A 163 7.25 -1.26 -3.63
C ILE A 163 7.02 -1.21 -5.14
N LEU A 164 6.56 -0.07 -5.68
CA LEU A 164 6.31 0.11 -7.10
C LEU A 164 7.59 -0.05 -7.95
N SER A 165 8.74 0.43 -7.46
CA SER A 165 10.03 0.23 -8.13
C SER A 165 10.46 -1.25 -8.21
N ARG A 166 10.00 -2.12 -7.30
CA ARG A 166 10.26 -3.58 -7.34
C ARG A 166 9.27 -4.33 -8.23
N VAL A 167 8.01 -3.87 -8.27
CA VAL A 167 7.01 -4.34 -9.24
C VAL A 167 7.47 -4.03 -10.67
N GLY A 168 8.09 -2.86 -10.87
CA GLY A 168 8.65 -2.45 -12.15
C GLY A 168 7.57 -2.39 -13.23
N ASN A 169 7.77 -3.15 -14.31
CA ASN A 169 6.85 -3.18 -15.46
C ASN A 169 5.75 -4.25 -15.35
N ILE A 170 5.68 -5.01 -14.26
CA ILE A 170 4.67 -6.06 -14.12
C ILE A 170 3.30 -5.40 -13.90
N PRO A 171 2.26 -5.74 -14.70
CA PRO A 171 0.89 -5.29 -14.48
C PRO A 171 0.45 -5.53 -13.04
N TYR A 172 -0.15 -4.53 -12.41
CA TYR A 172 -0.60 -4.63 -11.03
C TYR A 172 -1.86 -3.82 -10.75
N VAL A 173 -2.56 -4.23 -9.68
CA VAL A 173 -3.57 -3.42 -9.00
C VAL A 173 -3.30 -3.39 -7.51
N TRP A 174 -3.57 -2.24 -6.89
CA TRP A 174 -3.53 -2.04 -5.46
C TRP A 174 -4.95 -1.99 -4.90
N VAL A 175 -5.27 -2.92 -4.02
CA VAL A 175 -6.54 -2.99 -3.31
C VAL A 175 -6.46 -2.15 -2.04
N GLY A 176 -7.11 -1.00 -2.05
CA GLY A 176 -7.16 -0.09 -0.90
C GLY A 176 -7.88 -0.71 0.31
N PRO A 177 -7.60 -0.28 1.55
CA PRO A 177 -8.17 -0.89 2.74
C PRO A 177 -9.66 -0.57 2.89
N LEU A 178 -10.48 -1.56 3.28
CA LEU A 178 -11.89 -1.34 3.62
C LEU A 178 -12.08 -0.25 4.71
N PRO A 179 -13.26 0.40 4.79
CA PRO A 179 -13.54 1.40 5.83
C PRO A 179 -13.58 0.78 7.24
N TRP A 180 -12.68 1.23 8.12
CA TRP A 180 -12.64 0.78 9.52
C TRP A 180 -13.31 1.78 10.46
N GLN A 181 -14.37 1.35 11.16
CA GLN A 181 -15.19 2.25 11.99
C GLN A 181 -14.41 3.05 13.04
N LYS A 182 -13.34 2.47 13.61
CA LYS A 182 -12.50 3.07 14.67
C LYS A 182 -11.51 4.11 14.15
N VAL A 183 -11.15 4.07 12.86
CA VAL A 183 -10.16 4.98 12.27
C VAL A 183 -10.82 5.82 11.20
N LYS A 184 -11.14 7.07 11.54
CA LYS A 184 -11.82 8.02 10.65
C LYS A 184 -10.87 8.74 9.70
N ASP A 185 -9.61 8.93 10.11
CA ASP A 185 -8.56 9.47 9.25
C ASP A 185 -8.22 8.42 8.18
N ARG A 186 -8.50 8.74 6.92
CA ARG A 186 -8.20 7.89 5.76
C ARG A 186 -7.22 8.55 4.81
N THR A 187 -6.44 9.53 5.28
CA THR A 187 -5.48 10.27 4.43
C THR A 187 -4.50 9.33 3.71
N ILE A 188 -4.08 8.24 4.36
CA ILE A 188 -3.26 7.18 3.75
C ILE A 188 -3.87 6.56 2.48
N VAL A 189 -5.21 6.50 2.37
CA VAL A 189 -5.90 5.96 1.18
C VAL A 189 -5.66 6.88 -0.02
N ASN A 190 -5.71 8.20 0.20
CA ASN A 190 -5.34 9.18 -0.82
C ASN A 190 -3.85 9.04 -1.17
N VAL A 191 -2.95 9.00 -0.17
CA VAL A 191 -1.50 8.84 -0.40
C VAL A 191 -1.18 7.60 -1.26
N ILE A 192 -1.85 6.47 -1.02
CA ILE A 192 -1.69 5.27 -1.86
C ILE A 192 -2.22 5.53 -3.27
N ARG A 193 -3.46 5.98 -3.43
CA ARG A 193 -4.09 6.27 -4.74
C ARG A 193 -3.24 7.24 -5.57
N ASP A 194 -2.73 8.28 -4.94
CA ASP A 194 -1.94 9.34 -5.58
C ASP A 194 -0.56 8.79 -6.02
N CYS A 195 0.04 7.85 -5.27
CA CYS A 195 1.26 7.15 -5.66
C CYS A 195 1.04 6.13 -6.80
N THR A 196 -0.05 5.36 -6.77
CA THR A 196 -0.31 4.30 -7.75
C THR A 196 -0.94 4.82 -9.04
N GLY A 197 -1.65 5.96 -8.96
CA GLY A 197 -2.62 6.42 -9.94
C GLY A 197 -3.99 5.74 -9.76
N GLU A 198 -5.07 6.44 -10.10
CA GLU A 198 -6.45 5.95 -9.95
C GLU A 198 -6.70 4.66 -10.73
N GLY A 199 -6.22 4.60 -11.98
CA GLY A 199 -6.34 3.43 -12.85
C GLY A 199 -5.61 2.16 -12.37
N ARG A 200 -4.93 2.19 -11.22
CA ARG A 200 -4.34 1.00 -10.58
C ARG A 200 -4.75 0.86 -9.12
N PHE A 201 -5.73 1.63 -8.65
CA PHE A 201 -6.17 1.65 -7.26
C PHE A 201 -7.65 1.33 -7.13
N PHE A 202 -7.96 0.15 -6.61
CA PHE A 202 -9.33 -0.17 -6.20
C PHE A 202 -9.63 0.47 -4.84
N ASP A 203 -10.39 1.57 -4.83
CA ASP A 203 -10.81 2.23 -3.60
C ASP A 203 -11.94 1.47 -2.89
N SER A 204 -11.57 0.60 -1.97
CA SER A 204 -12.51 -0.16 -1.14
C SER A 204 -13.32 0.70 -0.13
N SER A 205 -13.20 2.04 -0.11
CA SER A 205 -13.89 2.92 0.84
C SER A 205 -15.42 2.81 0.81
N SER A 206 -16.01 2.44 -0.33
CA SER A 206 -17.45 2.24 -0.50
C SER A 206 -17.92 0.80 -0.24
N VAL A 207 -16.99 -0.15 -0.08
CA VAL A 207 -17.31 -1.58 0.03
C VAL A 207 -17.78 -1.94 1.44
N ILE A 208 -19.01 -2.44 1.53
CA ILE A 208 -19.63 -2.91 2.77
C ILE A 208 -19.47 -4.44 2.85
N ALA A 209 -18.45 -4.89 3.58
CA ALA A 209 -18.19 -6.30 3.84
C ALA A 209 -18.48 -6.67 5.31
N SER A 210 -19.16 -7.80 5.53
CA SER A 210 -19.35 -8.39 6.87
C SER A 210 -18.01 -8.73 7.51
N ARG A 211 -17.85 -8.46 8.81
CA ARG A 211 -16.59 -8.65 9.56
C ARG A 211 -16.75 -9.60 10.75
N ALA A 212 -15.70 -10.34 11.09
CA ALA A 212 -15.69 -11.31 12.18
C ALA A 212 -15.43 -10.66 13.56
N ASP A 213 -14.48 -9.73 13.63
CA ASP A 213 -14.00 -9.05 14.84
C ASP A 213 -14.17 -7.51 14.77
N GLY A 214 -14.91 -7.03 13.76
CA GLY A 214 -15.04 -5.61 13.44
C GLY A 214 -13.86 -5.03 12.65
N ILE A 215 -12.85 -5.83 12.31
CA ILE A 215 -11.69 -5.46 11.47
C ILE A 215 -11.63 -6.37 10.25
N HIS A 216 -11.41 -7.67 10.43
CA HIS A 216 -11.21 -8.63 9.35
C HIS A 216 -12.55 -9.07 8.76
N PRO A 217 -12.67 -9.18 7.42
CA PRO A 217 -13.88 -9.67 6.77
C PRO A 217 -14.16 -11.13 7.15
N THR A 218 -15.44 -11.51 7.23
CA THR A 218 -15.81 -12.94 7.23
C THR A 218 -15.51 -13.55 5.86
N ARG A 219 -15.49 -14.89 5.73
CA ARG A 219 -15.33 -15.54 4.41
C ARG A 219 -16.33 -15.03 3.37
N GLN A 220 -17.58 -14.77 3.77
CA GLN A 220 -18.61 -14.18 2.89
C GLN A 220 -18.32 -12.70 2.57
N GLY A 221 -17.89 -11.91 3.55
CA GLY A 221 -17.52 -10.50 3.34
C GLY A 221 -16.30 -10.35 2.43
N ALA A 222 -15.31 -11.24 2.55
CA ALA A 222 -14.13 -11.28 1.70
C ALA A 222 -14.48 -11.75 0.28
N ALA A 223 -15.37 -12.74 0.13
CA ALA A 223 -15.85 -13.16 -1.18
C ALA A 223 -16.60 -12.04 -1.91
N LEU A 224 -17.49 -11.31 -1.22
CA LEU A 224 -18.16 -10.12 -1.76
C LEU A 224 -17.16 -9.02 -2.14
N TRP A 225 -16.11 -8.81 -1.34
CA TRP A 225 -15.08 -7.82 -1.63
C TRP A 225 -14.27 -8.20 -2.88
N VAL A 226 -13.82 -9.45 -3.00
CA VAL A 226 -13.14 -9.95 -4.21
C VAL A 226 -14.04 -9.88 -5.44
N ASP A 227 -15.30 -10.30 -5.34
CA ASP A 227 -16.25 -10.19 -6.45
C ASP A 227 -16.32 -8.74 -7.00
N LYS A 228 -16.24 -7.72 -6.12
CA LYS A 228 -16.21 -6.30 -6.51
C LYS A 228 -14.86 -5.81 -7.03
N ILE A 229 -13.76 -6.34 -6.50
CA ILE A 229 -12.42 -6.05 -7.02
C ILE A 229 -12.31 -6.60 -8.44
N VAL A 230 -12.76 -7.83 -8.68
CA VAL A 230 -12.73 -8.48 -10.00
C VAL A 230 -13.65 -7.79 -11.01
N GLU A 231 -14.86 -7.39 -10.58
CA GLU A 231 -15.77 -6.54 -11.35
C GLU A 231 -15.02 -5.30 -11.89
N TRP A 232 -14.37 -4.51 -11.01
CA TRP A 232 -13.58 -3.35 -11.43
C TRP A 232 -12.30 -3.71 -12.21
N MET A 233 -11.65 -4.84 -11.93
CA MET A 233 -10.44 -5.27 -12.65
C MET A 233 -10.72 -5.55 -14.12
N GLY A 234 -11.94 -5.94 -14.49
CA GLY A 234 -12.37 -6.17 -15.87
C GLY A 234 -12.71 -4.90 -16.66
N GLU A 235 -12.87 -3.74 -16.02
CA GLU A 235 -13.35 -2.49 -16.66
C GLU A 235 -12.18 -1.71 -17.31
N PRO A 236 -12.02 -1.70 -18.66
CA PRO A 236 -10.87 -1.07 -19.32
C PRO A 236 -10.88 0.47 -19.23
N GLU A 237 -12.05 1.07 -18.98
CA GLU A 237 -12.20 2.52 -18.77
C GLU A 237 -11.78 2.95 -17.35
N LEU A 238 -11.66 2.01 -16.41
CA LEU A 238 -11.37 2.28 -14.99
C LEU A 238 -10.05 1.67 -14.51
N ASN A 239 -9.61 0.56 -15.10
CA ASN A 239 -8.38 -0.14 -14.78
C ASN A 239 -7.39 -0.05 -15.95
N ALA A 240 -6.21 0.53 -15.70
CA ALA A 240 -5.12 0.65 -16.67
C ALA A 240 -4.42 -0.68 -16.99
N ASN A 241 -4.68 -1.72 -16.20
CA ASN A 241 -4.20 -3.09 -16.39
C ASN A 241 -5.40 -4.05 -16.42
N PRO A 242 -6.35 -3.95 -17.38
CA PRO A 242 -7.59 -4.70 -17.32
C PRO A 242 -7.36 -6.20 -17.49
N ILE A 243 -8.12 -6.99 -16.74
CA ILE A 243 -8.10 -8.45 -16.75
C ILE A 243 -9.52 -8.97 -16.50
N GLU A 244 -10.18 -9.39 -17.57
CA GLU A 244 -11.52 -9.98 -17.51
C GLU A 244 -11.44 -11.39 -16.91
N MET A 245 -12.41 -11.75 -16.06
CA MET A 245 -12.46 -13.04 -15.38
C MET A 245 -13.90 -13.54 -15.24
N ASP A 246 -14.16 -14.74 -15.76
CA ASP A 246 -15.40 -15.49 -15.54
C ASP A 246 -15.63 -15.70 -14.04
N LYS A 247 -16.86 -15.45 -13.59
CA LYS A 247 -17.22 -15.59 -12.18
C LYS A 247 -17.34 -17.08 -11.77
N PRO A 248 -16.64 -17.52 -10.71
CA PRO A 248 -16.79 -18.87 -10.17
C PRO A 248 -18.11 -19.04 -9.41
N ASP A 249 -18.82 -20.09 -9.80
CA ASP A 249 -20.03 -20.66 -9.23
C ASP A 249 -19.73 -21.73 -8.14
N PHE A 250 -18.45 -22.02 -7.91
CA PHE A 250 -17.95 -22.95 -6.90
C PHE A 250 -17.07 -22.25 -5.86
N SER A 251 -16.64 -23.01 -4.84
CA SER A 251 -15.52 -22.64 -3.98
C SER A 251 -14.50 -23.77 -3.87
N THR A 252 -13.23 -23.43 -3.99
CA THR A 252 -12.08 -24.32 -3.94
C THR A 252 -11.62 -24.58 -2.50
N ARG A 253 -10.72 -25.56 -2.32
CA ARG A 253 -9.82 -25.60 -1.16
C ARG A 253 -8.56 -24.86 -1.56
N PHE A 254 -8.18 -23.85 -0.77
CA PHE A 254 -7.01 -23.03 -1.02
C PHE A 254 -6.13 -22.96 0.23
N THR A 255 -4.83 -22.86 0.02
CA THR A 255 -3.81 -22.60 1.05
C THR A 255 -2.78 -21.68 0.42
N HIS A 256 -2.47 -20.58 1.11
CA HIS A 256 -1.45 -19.62 0.67
C HIS A 256 -0.06 -20.27 0.67
N ASP A 257 0.76 -19.96 -0.33
CA ASP A 257 2.13 -20.43 -0.46
C ASP A 257 2.96 -20.13 0.80
N GLU A 258 2.80 -18.91 1.34
CA GLU A 258 3.50 -18.49 2.55
C GLU A 258 2.63 -17.60 3.45
N LYS A 259 2.79 -17.80 4.77
CA LYS A 259 2.15 -17.00 5.82
C LYS A 259 3.16 -16.61 6.88
N HIS A 260 3.30 -15.32 7.13
CA HIS A 260 4.22 -14.74 8.09
C HIS A 260 3.47 -14.05 9.22
N GLY A 261 3.72 -14.46 10.47
CA GLY A 261 3.09 -13.90 11.66
C GLY A 261 3.77 -12.63 12.19
N MET A 262 3.21 -12.06 13.27
CA MET A 262 3.66 -10.79 13.88
C MET A 262 5.14 -10.74 14.29
N GLY A 263 5.78 -11.90 14.52
CA GLY A 263 7.21 -12.00 14.87
C GLY A 263 8.16 -12.05 13.66
N TYR A 264 7.63 -11.97 12.44
CA TYR A 264 8.44 -11.95 11.22
C TYR A 264 8.99 -10.53 10.95
N HIS A 265 10.25 -10.45 10.54
CA HIS A 265 10.96 -9.19 10.29
C HIS A 265 11.40 -9.00 8.84
N GLY A 266 10.84 -9.81 7.93
CA GLY A 266 11.19 -9.81 6.52
C GLY A 266 12.48 -10.58 6.19
N ARG A 267 12.57 -11.01 4.93
CA ARG A 267 13.84 -11.40 4.29
C ARG A 267 14.79 -10.20 4.24
N ARG A 268 16.08 -10.50 4.31
CA ARG A 268 17.21 -9.54 4.24
C ARG A 268 18.03 -9.83 2.99
#